data_AF-A0A6I9Z1M4-F1
#
_entry.id   AF-A0A6I9Z1M4-F1
#
_cell.length_a   1.000
_cell.length_b   1.000
_cell.length_c   1.000
_cell.angle_alpha   90.00
_cell.angle_beta   90.00
_cell.angle_gamma   90.00
#
_symmetry.space_group_name_H-M   'P 1'
#
loop_
_entity.id
_entity.type
_entity.pdbx_description
1 polymer ?
#
loop_
_entity_poly.entity_id
_entity_poly.type
_entity_poly.pdbx_seq_one_letter_code
_entity_poly.pdbx_strand_id
1 'polypeptide(L)'
;FKQKEETTIRSRNKIQISIQEDPWNLPLRIKNLVDTIQKYVEDGKNQLLLALLKCTDTELQVRRDVIFCQALVAAVCTFSEQLLGALNYRYNNNGEYEESSREASKKWLEQIAATGVLLNYQSLLSPSVKEERTMLEDIQATLSELDKVAFYFKQLDECFVANTHVFYHVEGNRQVLKVTLFLDSYYFSKLPTRFQNGGSLKLHAVLFTK
;
A
#
# COMPACT_ATOMS: atom_id res chain seq x y z
N PHE A 1 -9.26 -8.78 -38.12
CA PHE A 1 -8.21 -9.61 -38.75
C PHE A 1 -8.10 -9.40 -40.26
N LYS A 2 -9.18 -9.44 -41.06
CA LYS A 2 -9.13 -9.18 -42.53
C LYS A 2 -8.45 -7.86 -42.95
N GLN A 3 -8.72 -6.74 -42.25
CA GLN A 3 -8.05 -5.45 -42.54
C GLN A 3 -6.52 -5.43 -42.32
N LYS A 4 -5.99 -6.33 -41.48
CA LYS A 4 -4.55 -6.41 -41.16
C LYS A 4 -3.76 -7.12 -42.27
N GLU A 5 -4.33 -8.16 -42.88
CA GLU A 5 -3.72 -8.82 -44.04
C GLU A 5 -3.67 -7.90 -45.26
N GLU A 6 -4.75 -7.16 -45.53
CA GLU A 6 -4.83 -6.24 -46.67
C GLU A 6 -3.79 -5.10 -46.61
N THR A 7 -3.53 -4.57 -45.41
CA THR A 7 -2.55 -3.49 -45.21
C THR A 7 -1.11 -3.97 -45.36
N THR A 8 -0.80 -5.18 -44.89
CA THR A 8 0.53 -5.79 -45.02
C THR A 8 0.86 -6.13 -46.49
N ILE A 9 -0.14 -6.66 -47.23
CA ILE A 9 -0.02 -6.94 -48.67
C ILE A 9 0.15 -5.64 -49.46
N ARG A 10 -0.61 -4.60 -49.13
CA ARG A 10 -0.51 -3.28 -49.79
C ARG A 10 0.83 -2.59 -49.55
N SER A 11 1.40 -2.75 -48.35
CA SER A 11 2.71 -2.19 -47.99
C SER A 11 3.84 -2.87 -48.76
N ARG A 12 3.78 -4.21 -48.85
CA ARG A 12 4.73 -5.02 -49.61
C ARG A 12 4.71 -4.68 -51.10
N ASN A 13 3.52 -4.58 -51.70
CA ASN A 13 3.36 -4.22 -53.11
C ASN A 13 3.93 -2.82 -53.41
N LYS A 14 3.73 -1.85 -52.50
CA LYS A 14 4.27 -0.48 -52.66
C LYS A 14 5.80 -0.43 -52.63
N ILE A 15 6.45 -1.26 -51.82
CA ILE A 15 7.91 -1.34 -51.75
C ILE A 15 8.46 -2.01 -53.02
N GLN A 16 7.81 -3.08 -53.48
CA GLN A 16 8.24 -3.85 -54.65
C GLN A 16 8.13 -3.04 -55.95
N ILE A 17 7.08 -2.21 -56.08
CA ILE A 17 6.93 -1.26 -57.19
C ILE A 17 8.01 -0.17 -57.12
N SER A 18 8.31 0.39 -55.94
CA SER A 18 9.36 1.41 -55.83
C SER A 18 10.78 0.90 -56.13
N ILE A 19 11.07 -0.37 -55.89
CA ILE A 19 12.36 -0.99 -56.28
C ILE A 19 12.49 -1.08 -57.81
N GLN A 20 11.37 -1.22 -58.53
CA GLN A 20 11.34 -1.30 -60.00
C GLN A 20 11.32 0.07 -60.68
N GLU A 21 10.63 1.06 -60.10
CA GLU A 21 10.36 2.35 -60.77
C GLU A 21 11.28 3.50 -60.31
N ASP A 22 11.65 3.58 -59.03
CA ASP A 22 12.51 4.66 -58.50
C ASP A 22 13.26 4.24 -57.21
N PRO A 23 14.45 3.63 -57.36
CA PRO A 23 15.18 3.03 -56.25
C PRO A 23 15.70 4.04 -55.23
N TRP A 24 15.85 5.32 -55.58
CA TRP A 24 16.33 6.36 -54.68
C TRP A 24 15.28 6.81 -53.65
N ASN A 25 14.00 6.55 -53.91
CA ASN A 25 12.89 6.84 -53.00
C ASN A 25 12.61 5.73 -51.97
N LEU A 26 13.36 4.62 -52.03
CA LEU A 26 13.22 3.49 -51.13
C LEU A 26 13.41 3.85 -49.64
N PRO A 27 14.39 4.67 -49.22
CA PRO A 27 14.57 5.04 -47.80
C PRO A 27 13.35 5.78 -47.23
N LEU A 28 12.74 6.67 -48.02
CA LEU A 28 11.54 7.40 -47.62
C LEU A 28 10.34 6.46 -47.45
N ARG A 29 10.19 5.46 -48.34
CA ARG A 29 9.11 4.47 -48.22
C ARG A 29 9.30 3.53 -47.04
N ILE A 30 10.54 3.12 -46.75
CA ILE A 30 10.87 2.35 -45.55
C ILE A 30 10.55 3.18 -44.30
N LYS A 31 10.93 4.46 -44.26
CA LYS A 31 10.60 5.36 -43.14
C LYS A 31 9.09 5.45 -42.92
N ASN A 32 8.30 5.67 -43.97
CA ASN A 32 6.84 5.72 -43.86
C ASN A 32 6.23 4.40 -43.38
N LEU A 33 6.81 3.25 -43.77
CA LEU A 33 6.37 1.95 -43.26
C LEU A 33 6.68 1.82 -41.76
N VAL A 34 7.88 2.21 -41.34
CA VAL A 34 8.28 2.22 -39.93
C VAL A 34 7.34 3.10 -39.10
N ASP A 35 7.08 4.33 -39.56
CA ASP A 35 6.16 5.26 -38.88
C ASP A 35 4.73 4.67 -38.78
N THR A 36 4.28 3.98 -39.84
CA THR A 36 2.98 3.30 -39.86
C THR A 36 2.93 2.13 -38.86
N ILE A 37 3.97 1.29 -38.82
CA ILE A 37 4.06 0.18 -37.87
C ILE A 37 4.09 0.71 -36.44
N GLN A 38 4.88 1.76 -36.19
CA GLN A 38 4.98 2.38 -34.87
C GLN A 38 3.63 2.92 -34.40
N LYS A 39 2.86 3.56 -35.30
CA LYS A 39 1.48 3.97 -35.01
C LYS A 39 0.57 2.79 -34.66
N TYR A 40 0.63 1.69 -35.41
CA TYR A 40 -0.19 0.50 -35.10
C TYR A 40 0.19 -0.18 -33.78
N VAL A 41 1.49 -0.19 -33.43
CA VAL A 41 1.96 -0.69 -32.14
C VAL A 41 1.39 0.17 -31.02
N GLU A 42 1.41 1.50 -31.17
CA GLU A 42 0.89 2.43 -30.18
C GLU A 42 -0.64 2.29 -30.04
N ASP A 43 -1.37 2.20 -31.14
CA ASP A 43 -2.81 1.94 -31.14
C ASP A 43 -3.14 0.59 -30.47
N GLY A 44 -2.33 -0.44 -30.71
CA GLY A 44 -2.47 -1.74 -30.07
C GLY A 44 -2.25 -1.69 -28.56
N LYS A 45 -1.23 -0.96 -28.09
CA LYS A 45 -1.01 -0.72 -26.66
C LYS A 45 -2.19 0.02 -26.02
N ASN A 46 -2.69 1.07 -26.67
CA ASN A 46 -3.83 1.84 -26.18
C ASN A 46 -5.10 0.99 -26.10
N GLN A 47 -5.35 0.12 -27.08
CA GLN A 47 -6.47 -0.82 -27.03
C GLN A 47 -6.33 -1.85 -25.92
N LEU A 48 -5.12 -2.38 -25.70
CA LEU A 48 -4.87 -3.29 -24.59
C LEU A 48 -5.09 -2.60 -23.24
N LEU A 49 -4.58 -1.38 -23.07
CA LEU A 49 -4.80 -0.56 -21.88
C LEU A 49 -6.29 -0.33 -21.62
N LEU A 50 -7.05 0.05 -22.66
CA LEU A 50 -8.50 0.22 -22.56
C LEU A 50 -9.23 -1.07 -22.21
N ALA A 51 -8.81 -2.22 -22.77
CA ALA A 51 -9.38 -3.52 -22.43
C ALA A 51 -9.09 -3.90 -20.97
N LEU A 52 -7.85 -3.70 -20.50
CA LEU A 52 -7.48 -3.92 -19.10
C LEU A 52 -8.27 -3.01 -18.16
N LEU A 53 -8.42 -1.72 -18.49
CA LEU A 53 -9.23 -0.78 -17.73
C LEU A 53 -10.71 -1.21 -17.69
N LYS A 54 -11.26 -1.71 -18.80
CA LYS A 54 -12.64 -2.25 -18.83
C LYS A 54 -12.81 -3.54 -18.04
N CYS A 55 -11.78 -4.37 -17.96
CA CYS A 55 -11.77 -5.60 -17.16
C CYS A 55 -11.43 -5.33 -15.69
N THR A 56 -11.08 -4.10 -15.33
CA THR A 56 -10.80 -3.72 -13.94
C THR A 56 -12.13 -3.46 -13.24
N ASP A 57 -12.44 -4.27 -12.24
CA ASP A 57 -13.59 -4.06 -11.37
C ASP A 57 -13.31 -2.88 -10.42
N THR A 58 -13.66 -1.68 -10.87
CA THR A 58 -13.43 -0.43 -10.13
C THR A 58 -14.23 -0.37 -8.83
N GLU A 59 -15.42 -0.98 -8.79
CA GLU A 59 -16.24 -1.01 -7.58
C GLU A 59 -15.58 -1.89 -6.50
N LEU A 60 -15.06 -3.04 -6.89
CA LEU A 60 -14.32 -3.93 -5.99
C LEU A 60 -13.00 -3.29 -5.52
N GLN A 61 -12.30 -2.55 -6.38
CA GLN A 61 -11.11 -1.78 -5.98
C GLN A 61 -11.45 -0.73 -4.92
N VAL A 62 -12.46 0.12 -5.18
CA VAL A 62 -12.90 1.14 -4.23
C VAL A 62 -13.32 0.52 -2.90
N ARG A 63 -14.09 -0.57 -2.92
CA ARG A 63 -14.49 -1.28 -1.70
C ARG A 63 -13.26 -1.76 -0.90
N ARG A 64 -12.26 -2.34 -1.55
CA ARG A 64 -11.01 -2.76 -0.90
C ARG A 64 -10.18 -1.58 -0.40
N ASP A 65 -10.17 -0.44 -1.08
CA ASP A 65 -9.53 0.79 -0.63
C ASP A 65 -10.20 1.34 0.62
N VAL A 66 -11.53 1.36 0.66
CA VAL A 66 -12.29 1.82 1.84
C VAL A 66 -12.01 0.92 3.04
N ILE A 67 -12.12 -0.39 2.90
CA ILE A 67 -11.93 -1.34 4.01
C ILE A 67 -10.47 -1.28 4.51
N PHE A 68 -9.50 -1.15 3.60
CA PHE A 68 -8.09 -0.97 3.97
C PHE A 68 -7.86 0.32 4.76
N CYS A 69 -8.39 1.45 4.29
CA CYS A 69 -8.28 2.71 5.01
C CYS A 69 -8.93 2.64 6.40
N GLN A 70 -10.10 2.01 6.52
CA GLN A 70 -10.77 1.81 7.80
C GLN A 70 -9.94 0.97 8.76
N ALA A 71 -9.41 -0.16 8.29
CA ALA A 71 -8.59 -1.05 9.10
C ALA A 71 -7.25 -0.40 9.49
N LEU A 72 -6.61 0.33 8.57
CA LEU A 72 -5.37 1.05 8.84
C LEU A 72 -5.58 2.17 9.86
N VAL A 73 -6.62 2.98 9.70
CA VAL A 73 -6.93 4.08 10.64
C VAL A 73 -7.20 3.50 12.03
N ALA A 74 -7.99 2.43 12.12
CA ALA A 74 -8.22 1.74 13.40
C ALA A 74 -6.90 1.25 14.02
N ALA A 75 -6.05 0.60 13.23
CA ALA A 75 -4.74 0.11 13.69
C ALA A 75 -3.84 1.25 14.19
N VAL A 76 -3.75 2.35 13.44
CA VAL A 76 -2.94 3.53 13.83
C VAL A 76 -3.48 4.16 15.10
N CYS A 77 -4.80 4.34 15.23
CA CYS A 77 -5.41 4.90 16.44
C CYS A 77 -5.16 4.01 17.66
N THR A 78 -5.45 2.71 17.57
CA THR A 78 -5.24 1.76 18.68
C THR A 78 -3.78 1.69 19.09
N PHE A 79 -2.87 1.63 18.11
CA PHE A 79 -1.44 1.62 18.40
C PHE A 79 -0.98 2.91 19.07
N SER A 80 -1.47 4.06 18.62
CA SER A 80 -1.04 5.37 19.15
C SER A 80 -1.48 5.57 20.59
N GLU A 81 -2.71 5.19 20.94
CA GLU A 81 -3.18 5.20 22.32
C GLU A 81 -2.33 4.29 23.21
N GLN A 82 -2.05 3.07 22.75
CA GLN A 82 -1.25 2.11 23.51
C GLN A 82 0.21 2.59 23.65
N LEU A 83 0.79 3.18 22.60
CA LEU A 83 2.12 3.76 22.61
C LEU A 83 2.21 4.93 23.59
N LEU A 84 1.26 5.86 23.56
CA LEU A 84 1.21 6.98 24.51
C LEU A 84 1.02 6.49 25.95
N GLY A 85 0.19 5.47 26.16
CA GLY A 85 0.06 4.79 27.45
C GLY A 85 1.39 4.20 27.93
N ALA A 86 2.14 3.56 27.03
CA ALA A 86 3.44 2.99 27.34
C ALA A 86 4.48 4.07 27.67
N LEU A 87 4.59 5.12 26.85
CA LEU A 87 5.51 6.24 27.06
C LEU A 87 5.19 7.05 28.33
N ASN A 88 3.93 7.05 28.76
CA ASN A 88 3.49 7.62 30.03
C ASN A 88 3.60 6.67 31.22
N TYR A 89 4.22 5.49 31.06
CA TYR A 89 4.40 4.49 32.11
C TYR A 89 3.08 3.96 32.71
N ARG A 90 2.01 3.96 31.91
CA ARG A 90 0.67 3.49 32.30
C ARG A 90 0.28 2.15 31.67
N TYR A 91 1.04 1.67 30.69
CA TYR A 91 0.75 0.39 30.04
C TYR A 91 1.31 -0.76 30.87
N ASN A 92 0.46 -1.75 31.16
CA ASN A 92 0.86 -2.95 31.88
C ASN A 92 0.12 -4.18 31.34
N ASN A 93 0.82 -5.01 30.57
CA ASN A 93 0.33 -6.30 30.09
C ASN A 93 0.67 -7.47 31.03
N ASN A 94 1.44 -7.21 32.09
CA ASN A 94 1.88 -8.19 33.09
C ASN A 94 1.32 -7.87 34.49
N GLY A 95 0.18 -7.18 34.57
CA GLY A 95 -0.39 -6.72 35.85
C GLY A 95 -0.67 -7.85 36.84
N GLU A 96 -0.87 -9.08 36.33
CA GLU A 96 -1.07 -10.29 37.14
C GLU A 96 0.18 -10.71 37.94
N TYR A 97 1.36 -10.23 37.58
CA TYR A 97 2.64 -10.60 38.20
C TYR A 97 3.20 -9.55 39.18
N GLU A 98 2.34 -8.66 39.69
CA GLU A 98 2.72 -7.53 40.56
C GLU A 98 3.81 -6.62 39.98
N GLU A 99 3.99 -6.63 38.66
CA GLU A 99 4.98 -5.81 37.97
C GLU A 99 4.53 -4.35 37.91
N SER A 100 5.45 -3.41 38.19
CA SER A 100 5.15 -1.99 38.11
C SER A 100 4.82 -1.58 36.66
N SER A 101 3.81 -0.73 36.46
CA SER A 101 3.44 -0.25 35.12
C SER A 101 4.59 0.46 34.40
N ARG A 102 5.54 1.03 35.15
CA ARG A 102 6.73 1.66 34.57
C ARG A 102 7.68 0.64 33.95
N GLU A 103 7.89 -0.49 34.62
CA GLU A 103 8.80 -1.53 34.15
C GLU A 103 8.16 -2.31 33.00
N ALA A 104 6.86 -2.63 33.13
CA ALA A 104 6.08 -3.26 32.08
C ALA A 104 6.03 -2.42 30.79
N SER A 105 5.76 -1.10 30.90
CA SER A 105 5.82 -0.17 29.77
C SER A 105 7.16 -0.20 29.03
N LYS A 106 8.28 -0.16 29.77
CA LYS A 106 9.62 -0.17 29.17
C LYS A 106 9.92 -1.49 28.46
N LYS A 107 9.61 -2.62 29.12
CA LYS A 107 9.78 -3.95 28.52
C LYS A 107 8.93 -4.11 27.27
N TRP A 108 7.69 -3.64 27.29
CA TRP A 108 6.82 -3.67 26.12
C TRP A 108 7.37 -2.84 24.96
N LEU A 109 7.88 -1.63 25.21
CA LEU A 109 8.50 -0.78 24.18
C LEU A 109 9.70 -1.48 23.53
N GLU A 110 10.60 -2.06 24.33
CA GLU A 110 11.74 -2.83 23.82
C GLU A 110 11.29 -4.09 23.06
N GLN A 111 10.24 -4.76 23.53
CA GLN A 111 9.69 -5.93 22.86
C GLN A 111 9.14 -5.58 21.47
N ILE A 112 8.28 -4.56 21.36
CA ILE A 112 7.75 -4.16 20.05
C ILE A 112 8.85 -3.66 19.11
N ALA A 113 9.90 -3.04 19.66
CA ALA A 113 11.08 -2.65 18.89
C ALA A 113 11.83 -3.87 18.34
N ALA A 114 11.86 -4.99 19.04
CA ALA A 114 12.47 -6.22 18.55
C ALA A 114 11.56 -6.99 17.57
N THR A 115 10.31 -7.23 17.94
CA THR A 115 9.42 -8.20 17.29
C THR A 115 8.44 -7.61 16.29
N GLY A 116 8.17 -6.31 16.34
CA GLY A 116 6.99 -5.73 15.71
C GLY A 116 5.78 -5.71 16.64
N VAL A 117 4.69 -5.13 16.15
CA VAL A 117 3.41 -5.02 16.87
C VAL A 117 2.37 -5.95 16.24
N LEU A 118 1.58 -6.62 17.08
CA LEU A 118 0.50 -7.50 16.67
C LEU A 118 -0.85 -6.80 16.83
N LEU A 119 -1.59 -6.65 15.74
CA LEU A 119 -2.97 -6.23 15.72
C LEU A 119 -3.87 -7.45 15.81
N ASN A 120 -4.51 -7.60 16.97
CA ASN A 120 -5.56 -8.58 17.17
C ASN A 120 -6.88 -8.01 16.68
N TYR A 121 -7.38 -8.52 15.55
CA TYR A 121 -8.68 -8.17 15.01
C TYR A 121 -9.69 -9.27 15.34
N GLN A 122 -10.54 -9.03 16.34
CA GLN A 122 -11.62 -9.95 16.69
C GLN A 122 -12.92 -9.53 16.01
N SER A 123 -13.38 -10.34 15.06
CA SER A 123 -14.66 -10.13 14.39
C SER A 123 -15.80 -10.80 15.15
N LEU A 124 -16.93 -10.10 15.21
CA LEU A 124 -18.21 -10.62 15.73
C LEU A 124 -19.21 -10.93 14.60
N LEU A 125 -18.76 -10.80 13.33
CA LEU A 125 -19.55 -11.13 12.15
C LEU A 125 -19.76 -12.64 12.06
N SER A 126 -20.94 -13.05 11.63
CA SER A 126 -21.29 -14.45 11.43
C SER A 126 -20.98 -14.90 9.99
N PRO A 127 -20.22 -15.99 9.81
CA PRO A 127 -19.98 -16.55 8.48
C PRO A 127 -21.24 -17.18 7.86
N SER A 128 -22.31 -17.37 8.63
CA SER A 128 -23.58 -17.93 8.15
C SER A 128 -24.44 -16.92 7.37
N VAL A 129 -24.22 -15.62 7.56
CA VAL A 129 -24.93 -14.56 6.84
C VAL A 129 -24.10 -14.15 5.61
N LYS A 130 -24.71 -14.15 4.43
CA LYS A 130 -23.97 -13.97 3.15
C LYS A 130 -23.22 -12.65 3.09
N GLU A 131 -23.85 -11.57 3.54
CA GLU A 131 -23.28 -10.23 3.57
C GLU A 131 -22.09 -10.18 4.54
N GLU A 132 -22.26 -10.69 5.76
CA GLU A 132 -21.23 -10.72 6.79
C GLU A 132 -20.05 -11.62 6.41
N ARG A 133 -20.31 -12.74 5.74
CA ARG A 133 -19.28 -13.60 5.16
C ARG A 133 -18.45 -12.84 4.11
N THR A 134 -19.11 -12.10 3.23
CA THR A 134 -18.41 -11.29 2.22
C THR A 134 -17.52 -10.23 2.89
N MET A 135 -18.02 -9.59 3.95
CA MET A 135 -17.23 -8.65 4.76
C MET A 135 -16.03 -9.33 5.43
N LEU A 136 -16.19 -10.54 5.96
CA LEU A 136 -15.10 -11.32 6.56
C LEU A 136 -14.01 -11.66 5.52
N GLU A 137 -14.41 -12.05 4.31
CA GLU A 137 -13.47 -12.34 3.21
C GLU A 137 -12.68 -11.07 2.80
N ASP A 138 -13.34 -9.91 2.75
CA ASP A 138 -12.67 -8.64 2.48
C ASP A 138 -11.71 -8.23 3.60
N ILE A 139 -12.13 -8.39 4.86
CA ILE A 139 -11.30 -8.08 6.03
C ILE A 139 -10.06 -8.97 6.04
N GLN A 140 -10.22 -10.28 5.81
CA GLN A 140 -9.10 -11.22 5.75
C GLN A 140 -8.07 -10.82 4.69
N ALA A 141 -8.54 -10.45 3.49
CA ALA A 141 -7.67 -9.95 2.43
C ALA A 141 -6.97 -8.64 2.84
N THR A 142 -7.71 -7.73 3.49
CA THR A 142 -7.20 -6.44 3.95
C THR A 142 -6.12 -6.59 5.03
N LEU A 143 -6.32 -7.46 6.01
CA LEU A 143 -5.35 -7.68 7.09
C LEU A 143 -4.02 -8.24 6.55
N SER A 144 -4.08 -9.12 5.54
CA SER A 144 -2.88 -9.63 4.85
C SER A 144 -2.10 -8.53 4.12
N GLU A 145 -2.77 -7.43 3.74
CA GLU A 145 -2.13 -6.27 3.14
C GLU A 145 -1.60 -5.28 4.18
N LEU A 146 -2.22 -5.21 5.37
CA LEU A 146 -1.71 -4.42 6.49
C LEU A 146 -0.33 -4.90 6.97
N ASP A 147 0.01 -6.17 6.78
CA ASP A 147 1.35 -6.71 7.09
C ASP A 147 2.48 -6.01 6.29
N LYS A 148 2.13 -5.30 5.22
CA LYS A 148 3.07 -4.50 4.40
C LYS A 148 3.25 -3.08 4.91
N VAL A 149 2.50 -2.69 5.93
CA VAL A 149 2.57 -1.36 6.54
C VAL A 149 3.71 -1.34 7.57
N ALA A 150 4.51 -0.29 7.52
CA ALA A 150 5.57 -0.05 8.50
C ALA A 150 5.39 1.29 9.19
N PHE A 151 5.51 1.28 10.51
CA PHE A 151 5.47 2.47 11.34
C PHE A 151 6.88 3.00 11.58
N TYR A 152 7.01 4.32 11.58
CA TYR A 152 8.25 5.04 11.82
C TYR A 152 8.01 6.15 12.82
N PHE A 153 9.07 6.52 13.53
CA PHE A 153 9.01 7.56 14.55
C PHE A 153 9.94 8.70 14.16
N LYS A 154 9.47 9.93 14.32
CA LYS A 154 10.28 11.14 14.15
C LYS A 154 9.99 12.11 15.28
N GLN A 155 11.00 12.87 15.68
CA GLN A 155 10.81 14.01 16.55
C GLN A 155 10.28 15.20 15.74
N LEU A 156 9.34 15.94 16.30
CA LEU A 156 8.89 17.23 15.80
C LEU A 156 9.18 18.30 16.88
N ASP A 157 9.96 19.32 16.51
CA ASP A 157 10.39 20.36 17.45
C ASP A 157 9.31 21.42 17.76
N GLU A 158 8.30 21.57 16.90
CA GLU A 158 7.24 22.57 17.04
C GLU A 158 5.83 21.92 16.94
N CYS A 159 5.12 21.85 18.06
CA CYS A 159 3.69 21.48 18.09
C CYS A 159 2.84 22.71 17.75
N PHE A 160 2.34 22.81 16.52
CA PHE A 160 1.45 23.89 16.09
C PHE A 160 -0.01 23.73 16.56
N VAL A 161 -0.36 22.63 17.21
CA VAL A 161 -1.74 22.30 17.60
C VAL A 161 -1.82 21.93 19.08
N ALA A 162 -2.61 22.69 19.84
CA ALA A 162 -2.89 22.38 21.24
C ALA A 162 -3.54 21.00 21.38
N ASN A 163 -3.14 20.23 22.40
CA ASN A 163 -3.72 18.92 22.79
C ASN A 163 -3.50 17.74 21.83
N THR A 164 -2.65 17.86 20.80
CA THR A 164 -2.29 16.71 19.94
C THR A 164 -0.90 16.20 20.30
N HIS A 165 -0.81 15.02 20.92
CA HIS A 165 0.47 14.42 21.34
C HIS A 165 1.22 13.70 20.22
N VAL A 166 0.54 13.35 19.12
CA VAL A 166 1.11 12.63 17.98
C VAL A 166 0.55 13.18 16.68
N PHE A 167 1.42 13.53 15.73
CA PHE A 167 1.01 13.82 14.35
C PHE A 167 1.32 12.64 13.44
N TYR A 168 0.46 12.40 12.46
CA TYR A 168 0.57 11.27 11.55
C TYR A 168 0.85 11.75 10.14
N HIS A 169 1.77 11.09 9.46
CA HIS A 169 1.98 11.26 8.02
C HIS A 169 2.02 9.90 7.35
N VAL A 170 1.18 9.71 6.33
CA VAL A 170 1.11 8.49 5.56
C VAL A 170 1.73 8.75 4.19
N GLU A 171 2.72 7.96 3.80
CA GLU A 171 3.40 8.04 2.51
C GLU A 171 3.54 6.66 1.88
N GLY A 172 3.74 6.62 0.56
CA GLY A 172 3.93 5.38 -0.20
C GLY A 172 2.68 4.91 -0.93
N ASN A 173 2.58 3.59 -1.12
CA ASN A 173 1.49 2.94 -1.85
C ASN A 173 1.07 1.63 -1.17
N ARG A 174 0.10 0.91 -1.74
CA ARG A 174 -0.46 -0.32 -1.15
C ARG A 174 0.52 -1.50 -1.01
N GLN A 175 1.69 -1.43 -1.65
CA GLN A 175 2.74 -2.45 -1.54
C GLN A 175 3.75 -2.12 -0.45
N VAL A 176 4.04 -0.83 -0.24
CA VAL A 176 4.97 -0.31 0.76
C VAL A 176 4.38 0.98 1.30
N LEU A 177 3.53 0.83 2.33
CA LEU A 177 2.90 1.97 2.98
C LEU A 177 3.64 2.28 4.27
N LYS A 178 3.98 3.55 4.44
CA LYS A 178 4.73 4.04 5.59
C LYS A 178 3.87 5.02 6.37
N VAL A 179 3.71 4.75 7.66
CA VAL A 179 3.06 5.68 8.60
C VAL A 179 4.13 6.23 9.53
N THR A 180 4.35 7.54 9.48
CA THR A 180 5.28 8.24 10.37
C THR A 180 4.50 8.88 11.50
N LEU A 181 4.82 8.50 12.73
CA LEU A 181 4.34 9.10 13.97
C LEU A 181 5.35 10.14 14.42
N PHE A 182 4.94 11.40 14.42
CA PHE A 182 5.73 12.51 14.91
C PHE A 182 5.39 12.75 16.38
N LEU A 183 6.42 12.71 17.22
CA LEU A 183 6.34 12.88 18.66
C LEU A 183 7.09 14.14 19.09
N ASP A 184 6.68 14.75 20.19
CA ASP A 184 7.49 15.77 20.84
C ASP A 184 8.80 15.19 21.40
N SER A 185 9.73 16.06 21.79
CA SER A 185 11.03 15.66 22.34
C SER A 185 10.91 14.83 23.63
N TYR A 186 9.88 15.09 24.45
CA TYR A 186 9.66 14.36 25.69
C TYR A 186 9.28 12.89 25.43
N TYR A 187 8.34 12.64 24.53
CA TYR A 187 7.92 11.30 24.15
C TYR A 187 8.99 10.60 23.29
N PHE A 188 9.63 11.31 22.37
CA PHE A 188 10.65 10.74 21.49
C PHE A 188 11.86 10.23 22.28
N SER A 189 12.31 10.98 23.29
CA SER A 189 13.44 10.58 24.15
C SER A 189 13.23 9.28 24.94
N LYS A 190 11.96 8.87 25.13
CA LYS A 190 11.58 7.64 25.84
C LYS A 190 11.45 6.42 24.94
N LEU A 191 11.50 6.59 23.61
CA LEU A 191 11.46 5.47 22.69
C LEU A 191 12.73 4.61 22.81
N PRO A 192 12.67 3.32 22.51
CA PRO A 192 13.85 2.48 22.31
C PRO A 192 14.84 3.08 21.30
N THR A 193 16.14 2.88 21.53
CA THR A 193 17.21 3.43 20.69
C THR A 193 17.09 3.05 19.21
N ARG A 194 16.59 1.85 18.92
CA ARG A 194 16.30 1.40 17.55
C ARG A 194 15.35 2.35 16.81
N PHE A 195 14.30 2.84 17.48
CA PHE A 195 13.34 3.76 16.86
C PHE A 195 13.87 5.18 16.78
N GLN A 196 14.62 5.64 17.78
CA GLN A 196 15.30 6.94 17.74
C GLN A 196 16.27 7.02 16.55
N ASN A 197 16.91 5.90 16.20
CA ASN A 197 17.81 5.78 15.05
C ASN A 197 17.10 5.56 13.71
N GLY A 198 15.77 5.73 13.64
CA GLY A 198 14.99 5.61 12.40
C GLY A 198 14.60 4.18 12.03
N GLY A 199 14.74 3.22 12.94
CA GLY A 199 14.28 1.85 12.76
C GLY A 199 12.75 1.78 12.57
N SER A 200 12.30 0.90 11.69
CA SER A 200 10.88 0.66 11.46
C SER A 200 10.29 -0.34 12.46
N LEU A 201 9.01 -0.15 12.73
CA LEU A 201 8.14 -1.08 13.45
C LEU A 201 7.21 -1.76 12.44
N LYS A 202 7.28 -3.08 12.34
CA LYS A 202 6.37 -3.87 11.49
C LYS A 202 5.05 -4.09 12.20
N LEU A 203 3.95 -3.94 11.44
CA LEU A 203 2.61 -4.32 11.85
C LEU A 203 2.34 -5.75 11.37
N HIS A 204 1.84 -6.59 12.26
CA HIS A 204 1.34 -7.93 11.94
C HIS A 204 -0.13 -7.99 12.31
N ALA A 205 -1.00 -8.45 11.42
CA ALA A 205 -2.43 -8.54 11.68
C ALA A 205 -2.89 -10.00 11.75
N VAL A 206 -3.74 -10.30 12.74
CA VAL A 206 -4.37 -11.61 12.89
C VAL A 206 -5.88 -11.43 13.05
N LEU A 207 -6.64 -12.22 12.29
CA LEU A 207 -8.10 -12.26 12.35
C LEU A 207 -8.57 -13.43 13.22
N PHE A 208 -9.36 -13.13 14.24
CA PHE A 208 -10.12 -14.13 14.99
C PHE A 208 -11.61 -13.99 14.67
N THR A 209 -12.22 -15.08 14.22
CA THR A 209 -13.67 -15.19 13.99
C THR A 209 -14.24 -16.29 14.89
N LYS A 210 -15.48 -16.14 15.34
CA LYS A 210 -16.21 -17.16 16.11
C LYS A 210 -17.09 -18.03 15.23
#